data_AF-A0AAF0IYI9-F1
#
_entry.id   AF-A0AAF0IYI9-F1
#
_cell.length_a   1.000
_cell.length_b   1.000
_cell.length_c   1.000
_cell.angle_alpha   90.00
_cell.angle_beta   90.00
_cell.angle_gamma   90.00
#
_symmetry.space_group_name_H-M   'P 1'
#
loop_
_entity.id
_entity.type
_entity.pdbx_description
1 polymer ?
#
loop_
_entity_poly.entity_id
_entity_poly.type
_entity_poly.pdbx_seq_one_letter_code
_entity_poly.pdbx_strand_id
1 'polypeptide(L)'
;MILVPRTSASAQNRFIFYDGALNRLPSSPWSAIKSILQIPFLRSAAQGVLREWNVPRSDSLFDDAADESVHDFVARRLGTTVADTLVSAMIHGIYAGDSRELSVKSIMPSLVNLERTHGGLLRALLPKGFNQRYHEQTSKYQKESAQKWEAIKSKLDPQFLEQLEKTSIYSFPNGLGELISYLEDHLMSMPNVEIRKDAACESILMQDKCVISTRHDSKPLEADRVVATMPSHHLAALLPELPHLRHNPAAHLGVVDVILAPPSDEHYSLPIKGFGYLVPRSAAENHDEILGTVLDSDATQNMFMLAS
;
A
#
# COMPACT_ATOMS: atom_id res chain seq x y z
N MET A 1 -1.50 -3.36 22.14
CA MET A 1 -1.96 -2.98 20.78
C MET A 1 -3.27 -2.23 20.88
N ILE A 2 -3.46 -1.24 20.01
CA ILE A 2 -4.71 -0.52 19.79
C ILE A 2 -5.35 -1.13 18.54
N LEU A 3 -6.60 -1.58 18.64
CA LEU A 3 -7.34 -2.20 17.54
C LEU A 3 -8.58 -1.36 17.23
N VAL A 4 -8.70 -0.91 15.98
CA VAL A 4 -9.82 -0.09 15.51
C VAL A 4 -10.82 -0.97 14.76
N PRO A 5 -12.06 -1.14 15.26
CA PRO A 5 -13.02 -2.05 14.66
C PRO A 5 -13.49 -1.54 13.28
N ARG A 6 -13.90 -2.46 12.40
CA ARG A 6 -14.48 -2.12 11.07
C ARG A 6 -15.76 -1.27 11.13
N THR A 7 -16.36 -1.13 12.30
CA THR A 7 -17.54 -0.30 12.55
C THR A 7 -17.21 1.16 12.84
N SER A 8 -15.94 1.52 13.06
CA SER A 8 -15.54 2.89 13.36
C SER A 8 -15.78 3.83 12.17
N ALA A 9 -15.95 5.13 12.46
CA ALA A 9 -16.06 6.14 11.40
C ALA A 9 -14.82 6.15 10.50
N SER A 10 -13.63 5.97 11.07
CA SER A 10 -12.38 5.88 10.30
C SER A 10 -12.34 4.68 9.36
N ALA A 11 -12.88 3.52 9.76
CA ALA A 11 -12.94 2.35 8.89
C ALA A 11 -13.93 2.53 7.73
N GLN A 12 -15.06 3.20 7.99
CA GLN A 12 -16.20 3.28 7.07
C GLN A 12 -16.18 4.50 6.15
N ASN A 13 -15.44 5.55 6.50
CA ASN A 13 -15.46 6.83 5.81
C ASN A 13 -14.07 7.14 5.27
N ARG A 14 -13.93 6.97 3.95
CA ARG A 14 -12.81 7.48 3.16
C ARG A 14 -13.35 8.53 2.20
N PHE A 15 -12.62 9.61 2.03
CA PHE A 15 -13.04 10.72 1.18
C PHE A 15 -12.08 10.91 0.01
N ILE A 16 -12.57 11.50 -1.06
CA ILE A 16 -11.77 11.96 -2.20
C ILE A 16 -12.09 13.43 -2.44
N PHE A 17 -11.06 14.25 -2.60
CA PHE A 17 -11.23 15.65 -2.97
C PHE A 17 -11.45 15.74 -4.48
N TYR A 18 -12.63 16.18 -4.91
CA TYR A 18 -12.95 16.29 -6.32
C TYR A 18 -13.85 17.50 -6.55
N ASP A 19 -13.46 18.36 -7.48
CA ASP A 19 -14.22 19.54 -7.90
C ASP A 19 -14.54 20.50 -6.73
N GLY A 20 -13.50 20.86 -5.96
CA GLY A 20 -13.62 21.78 -4.82
C GLY A 20 -14.28 21.20 -3.56
N ALA A 21 -14.70 19.93 -3.57
CA ALA A 21 -15.44 19.31 -2.47
C ALA A 21 -14.90 17.94 -2.04
N LEU A 22 -15.08 17.63 -0.76
CA LEU A 22 -14.80 16.30 -0.20
C LEU A 22 -15.99 15.37 -0.44
N ASN A 23 -15.75 14.33 -1.24
CA ASN A 23 -16.75 13.34 -1.61
C ASN A 23 -16.49 12.04 -0.87
N ARG A 24 -17.50 11.51 -0.16
CA ARG A 24 -17.37 10.24 0.54
C ARG A 24 -17.37 9.08 -0.46
N LEU A 25 -16.34 8.23 -0.38
CA LEU A 25 -16.27 7.00 -1.16
C LEU A 25 -17.23 5.95 -0.59
N PRO A 26 -17.87 5.15 -1.46
CA PRO A 26 -18.78 4.10 -1.02
C PRO A 26 -18.00 3.01 -0.27
N SER A 27 -18.48 2.63 0.90
CA SER A 27 -17.92 1.55 1.72
C SER A 27 -18.54 0.19 1.44
N SER A 28 -19.57 0.14 0.57
CA SER A 28 -20.32 -1.07 0.24
C SER A 28 -20.88 -1.02 -1.19
N PRO A 29 -21.16 -2.17 -1.83
CA PRO A 29 -21.74 -2.20 -3.19
C PRO A 29 -23.07 -1.45 -3.30
N TRP A 30 -23.93 -1.51 -2.28
CA TRP A 30 -25.20 -0.78 -2.26
C TRP A 30 -25.01 0.74 -2.12
N SER A 31 -24.07 1.17 -1.27
CA SER A 31 -23.71 2.59 -1.19
C SER A 31 -23.02 3.09 -2.46
N ALA A 32 -22.33 2.22 -3.20
CA ALA A 32 -21.75 2.55 -4.50
C ALA A 32 -22.83 2.91 -5.52
N ILE A 33 -23.93 2.15 -5.59
CA ILE A 33 -25.08 2.47 -6.47
C ILE A 33 -25.67 3.85 -6.13
N LYS A 34 -25.86 4.16 -4.84
CA LYS A 34 -26.36 5.48 -4.41
C LYS A 34 -25.36 6.60 -4.74
N SER A 35 -24.07 6.36 -4.53
CA SER A 35 -23.00 7.32 -4.77
C SER A 35 -22.82 7.57 -6.27
N ILE A 36 -23.00 6.55 -7.12
CA ILE A 36 -23.04 6.68 -8.59
C ILE A 36 -24.12 7.68 -9.01
N LEU A 37 -25.29 7.69 -8.35
CA LEU A 37 -26.34 8.66 -8.67
C LEU A 37 -25.99 10.09 -8.24
N GLN A 38 -25.18 10.27 -7.20
CA GLN A 38 -24.90 11.58 -6.60
C GLN A 38 -23.60 12.23 -7.10
N ILE A 39 -22.61 11.42 -7.47
CA ILE A 39 -21.25 11.88 -7.79
C ILE A 39 -21.02 11.75 -9.31
N PRO A 40 -20.77 12.87 -10.03
CA PRO A 40 -20.66 12.86 -11.49
C PRO A 40 -19.61 11.88 -12.04
N PHE A 41 -18.42 11.81 -11.43
CA PHE A 41 -17.35 10.93 -11.93
C PHE A 41 -17.71 9.44 -11.76
N LEU A 42 -18.47 9.07 -10.71
CA LEU A 42 -18.91 7.69 -10.50
C LEU A 42 -19.95 7.23 -11.54
N ARG A 43 -20.70 8.15 -12.18
CA ARG A 43 -21.59 7.79 -13.30
C ARG A 43 -20.82 7.26 -14.50
N SER A 44 -19.69 7.90 -14.82
CA SER A 44 -18.81 7.44 -15.89
C SER A 44 -18.16 6.09 -15.54
N ALA A 45 -17.85 5.87 -14.26
CA ALA A 45 -17.38 4.58 -13.76
C ALA A 45 -18.40 3.46 -14.00
N ALA A 46 -19.70 3.71 -13.81
CA ALA A 46 -20.74 2.71 -14.05
C ALA A 46 -20.81 2.26 -15.52
N GLN A 47 -20.57 3.17 -16.48
CA GLN A 47 -20.48 2.81 -17.89
C GLN A 47 -19.24 1.95 -18.18
N GLY A 48 -18.10 2.28 -17.57
CA GLY A 48 -16.89 1.47 -17.65
C GLY A 48 -17.09 0.07 -17.10
N VAL A 49 -17.71 -0.05 -15.92
CA VAL A 49 -18.07 -1.34 -15.31
C VAL A 49 -18.97 -2.16 -16.24
N LEU A 50 -20.01 -1.57 -16.83
CA LEU A 50 -20.89 -2.28 -17.75
C LEU A 50 -20.15 -2.78 -19.01
N ARG A 51 -19.20 -1.97 -19.50
CA ARG A 51 -18.38 -2.29 -20.68
C ARG A 51 -17.25 -3.27 -20.38
N GLU A 52 -16.80 -3.37 -19.13
CA GLU A 52 -15.69 -4.22 -18.68
C GLU A 52 -15.84 -5.66 -19.17
N TRP A 53 -17.08 -6.15 -19.20
CA TRP A 53 -17.39 -7.47 -19.72
C TRP A 53 -16.89 -7.67 -21.16
N ASN A 54 -16.91 -6.67 -22.02
CA ASN A 54 -16.47 -6.82 -23.42
C ASN A 54 -15.03 -6.38 -23.68
N VAL A 55 -14.31 -5.94 -22.64
CA VAL A 55 -12.93 -5.46 -22.79
C VAL A 55 -11.98 -6.65 -23.04
N PRO A 56 -11.17 -6.62 -24.12
CA PRO A 56 -10.21 -7.69 -24.42
C PRO A 56 -9.10 -7.75 -23.36
N ARG A 57 -8.40 -8.88 -23.33
CA ARG A 57 -7.22 -9.01 -22.48
C ARG A 57 -6.10 -8.13 -23.03
N SER A 58 -5.22 -7.64 -22.14
CA SER A 58 -3.99 -6.99 -22.56
C SER A 58 -2.93 -8.03 -22.94
N ASP A 59 -2.35 -7.87 -24.12
CA ASP A 59 -1.28 -8.75 -24.62
C ASP A 59 0.00 -8.58 -23.81
N SER A 60 0.27 -7.37 -23.31
CA SER A 60 1.45 -7.10 -22.46
C SER A 60 1.39 -7.84 -21.12
N LEU A 61 0.21 -8.28 -20.69
CA LEU A 61 0.08 -9.12 -19.51
C LEU A 61 0.50 -10.56 -19.78
N PHE A 62 0.71 -11.02 -21.00
CA PHE A 62 1.17 -12.39 -21.29
C PHE A 62 2.62 -12.46 -21.75
N ASP A 63 3.21 -11.32 -22.08
CA ASP A 63 4.63 -11.17 -22.35
C ASP A 63 5.35 -10.70 -21.07
N ASP A 64 6.39 -11.42 -20.66
CA ASP A 64 7.20 -11.05 -19.49
C ASP A 64 8.11 -9.85 -19.78
N ALA A 65 8.40 -9.55 -21.05
CA ALA A 65 9.21 -8.40 -21.46
C ALA A 65 8.40 -7.10 -21.60
N ALA A 66 7.07 -7.19 -21.67
CA ALA A 66 6.18 -6.05 -21.75
C ALA A 66 5.64 -5.65 -20.37
N ASP A 67 5.21 -4.40 -20.22
CA ASP A 67 4.54 -3.94 -19.01
C ASP A 67 3.36 -3.03 -19.34
N GLU A 68 2.41 -2.91 -18.42
CA GLU A 68 1.25 -2.02 -18.53
C GLU A 68 1.18 -1.18 -17.27
N SER A 69 0.95 0.12 -17.42
CA SER A 69 0.76 0.99 -16.26
C SER A 69 -0.55 0.66 -15.54
N VAL A 70 -0.62 0.96 -14.24
CA VAL A 70 -1.87 0.85 -13.47
C VAL A 70 -2.97 1.70 -14.11
N HIS A 71 -2.63 2.88 -14.62
CA HIS A 71 -3.56 3.78 -15.29
C HIS A 71 -4.12 3.15 -16.56
N ASP A 72 -3.26 2.68 -17.49
CA ASP A 72 -3.70 2.14 -18.78
C ASP A 72 -4.58 0.90 -18.60
N PHE A 73 -4.20 0.03 -17.67
CA PHE A 73 -4.99 -1.14 -17.30
C PHE A 73 -6.41 -0.77 -16.88
N VAL A 74 -6.52 0.21 -15.97
CA VAL A 74 -7.81 0.65 -15.43
C VAL A 74 -8.57 1.46 -16.48
N ALA A 75 -7.91 2.33 -17.24
CA ALA A 75 -8.52 3.14 -18.27
C ALA A 75 -9.17 2.26 -19.34
N ARG A 76 -8.47 1.21 -19.77
CA ARG A 76 -8.98 0.21 -20.72
C ARG A 76 -10.18 -0.56 -20.17
N ARG A 77 -10.18 -0.93 -18.89
CA ARG A 77 -11.22 -1.79 -18.29
C ARG A 77 -12.43 -1.05 -17.72
N LEU A 78 -12.19 0.04 -17.02
CA LEU A 78 -13.17 0.77 -16.21
C LEU A 78 -13.33 2.23 -16.65
N GLY A 79 -12.54 2.69 -17.64
CA GLY A 79 -12.62 4.03 -18.21
C GLY A 79 -11.61 5.00 -17.62
N THR A 80 -11.23 5.99 -18.42
CA THR A 80 -10.22 7.01 -18.07
C THR A 80 -10.59 7.81 -16.84
N THR A 81 -11.87 8.16 -16.65
CA THR A 81 -12.30 8.90 -15.47
C THR A 81 -11.99 8.16 -14.18
N VAL A 82 -12.17 6.83 -14.13
CA VAL A 82 -11.84 6.02 -12.93
C VAL A 82 -10.33 5.99 -12.71
N ALA A 83 -9.57 5.87 -13.80
CA ALA A 83 -8.11 5.87 -13.77
C ALA A 83 -7.54 7.21 -13.28
N ASP A 84 -8.06 8.33 -13.79
CA ASP A 84 -7.59 9.69 -13.47
C ASP A 84 -8.07 10.21 -12.12
N THR A 85 -9.15 9.65 -11.56
CA THR A 85 -9.70 10.05 -10.25
C THR A 85 -9.36 9.05 -9.14
N LEU A 86 -10.14 7.98 -9.01
CA LEU A 86 -10.04 7.03 -7.90
C LEU A 86 -8.69 6.33 -7.84
N VAL A 87 -8.23 5.83 -9.00
CA VAL A 87 -7.01 5.04 -9.04
C VAL A 87 -5.78 5.94 -8.92
N SER A 88 -5.78 7.12 -9.54
CA SER A 88 -4.69 8.08 -9.32
C SER A 88 -4.57 8.45 -7.84
N ALA A 89 -5.69 8.80 -7.18
CA ALA A 89 -5.71 9.15 -5.76
C ALA A 89 -5.22 7.99 -4.86
N MET A 90 -5.68 6.77 -5.14
CA MET A 90 -5.27 5.58 -4.38
C MET A 90 -3.77 5.28 -4.54
N ILE A 91 -3.24 5.38 -5.76
CA ILE A 91 -1.83 5.12 -6.03
C ILE A 91 -0.95 6.21 -5.39
N HIS A 92 -1.35 7.48 -5.46
CA HIS A 92 -0.71 8.55 -4.69
C HIS A 92 -0.71 8.25 -3.19
N GLY A 93 -1.85 7.82 -2.64
CA GLY A 93 -1.98 7.56 -1.20
C GLY A 93 -1.17 6.36 -0.68
N ILE A 94 -0.93 5.34 -1.50
CA ILE A 94 -0.20 4.12 -1.08
C ILE A 94 1.29 4.21 -1.44
N TYR A 95 1.61 4.70 -2.65
CA TYR A 95 2.95 4.63 -3.22
C TYR A 95 3.60 6.00 -3.40
N ALA A 96 2.85 7.10 -3.20
CA ALA A 96 3.32 8.46 -3.53
C ALA A 96 3.90 8.56 -4.95
N GLY A 97 3.32 7.82 -5.92
CA GLY A 97 3.83 7.72 -7.29
C GLY A 97 2.73 7.86 -8.34
N ASP A 98 3.11 8.02 -9.61
CA ASP A 98 2.17 8.19 -10.72
C ASP A 98 1.62 6.83 -11.22
N SER A 99 0.29 6.68 -11.22
CA SER A 99 -0.36 5.47 -11.77
C SER A 99 -0.09 5.22 -13.26
N ARG A 100 0.36 6.21 -14.04
CA ARG A 100 0.76 6.09 -15.46
C ARG A 100 2.16 5.53 -15.63
N GLU A 101 2.96 5.50 -14.56
CA GLU A 101 4.34 4.97 -14.60
C GLU A 101 4.44 3.65 -13.87
N LEU A 102 3.66 3.46 -12.80
CA LEU A 102 3.74 2.24 -12.00
C LEU A 102 3.16 1.02 -12.74
N SER A 103 3.94 -0.05 -12.73
CA SER A 103 3.56 -1.36 -13.26
C SER A 103 2.34 -1.96 -12.57
N VAL A 104 1.31 -2.33 -13.33
CA VAL A 104 0.15 -3.06 -12.79
C VAL A 104 0.54 -4.47 -12.32
N LYS A 105 1.54 -5.09 -12.95
CA LYS A 105 2.04 -6.42 -12.56
C LYS A 105 2.67 -6.40 -11.18
N SER A 106 3.40 -5.33 -10.85
CA SER A 106 4.07 -5.17 -9.56
C SER A 106 3.10 -4.71 -8.46
N ILE A 107 2.25 -3.74 -8.78
CA ILE A 107 1.44 -3.04 -7.78
C ILE A 107 0.08 -3.72 -7.53
N MET A 108 -0.52 -4.32 -8.57
CA MET A 108 -1.84 -4.96 -8.48
C MET A 108 -1.84 -6.38 -9.08
N PRO A 109 -0.92 -7.28 -8.63
CA PRO A 109 -0.77 -8.61 -9.20
C PRO A 109 -2.04 -9.46 -9.11
N SER A 110 -2.88 -9.21 -8.09
CA SER A 110 -4.17 -9.87 -7.95
C SER A 110 -5.10 -9.54 -9.13
N LEU A 111 -5.24 -8.27 -9.53
CA LEU A 111 -6.09 -7.86 -10.65
C LEU A 111 -5.58 -8.43 -11.99
N VAL A 112 -4.26 -8.41 -12.18
CA VAL A 112 -3.62 -9.05 -13.35
C VAL A 112 -3.94 -10.54 -13.38
N ASN A 113 -3.85 -11.22 -12.24
CA ASN A 113 -4.19 -12.63 -12.14
C ASN A 113 -5.67 -12.90 -12.45
N LEU A 114 -6.59 -12.02 -12.00
CA LEU A 114 -8.01 -12.12 -12.35
C LEU A 114 -8.22 -11.96 -13.86
N GLU A 115 -7.56 -11.01 -14.51
CA GLU A 115 -7.63 -10.86 -15.97
C GLU A 115 -7.05 -12.08 -16.71
N ARG A 116 -5.86 -12.57 -16.30
CA ARG A 116 -5.22 -13.75 -16.90
C ARG A 116 -6.09 -15.00 -16.74
N THR A 117 -6.61 -15.23 -15.54
CA THR A 117 -7.39 -16.42 -15.16
C THR A 117 -8.81 -16.37 -15.70
N HIS A 118 -9.51 -15.23 -15.62
CA HIS A 118 -10.95 -15.13 -15.90
C HIS A 118 -11.28 -14.33 -17.16
N GLY A 119 -10.29 -13.66 -17.77
CA GLY A 119 -10.48 -12.77 -18.92
C GLY A 119 -11.21 -11.47 -18.62
N GLY A 120 -11.36 -11.10 -17.36
CA GLY A 120 -11.98 -9.86 -16.92
C GLY A 120 -12.26 -9.87 -15.41
N LEU A 121 -12.39 -8.68 -14.84
CA LEU A 121 -12.60 -8.46 -13.41
C LEU A 121 -14.01 -8.87 -12.99
N LEU A 122 -15.05 -8.48 -13.76
CA LEU A 122 -16.42 -8.88 -13.44
C LEU A 122 -16.64 -10.38 -13.64
N ARG A 123 -16.00 -10.96 -14.66
CA ARG A 123 -16.03 -12.41 -14.88
C ARG A 123 -15.43 -13.20 -13.74
N ALA A 124 -14.47 -12.63 -13.01
CA ALA A 124 -13.87 -13.29 -11.87
C ALA A 124 -14.81 -13.41 -10.65
N LEU A 125 -15.88 -12.61 -10.60
CA LEU A 125 -16.91 -12.71 -9.57
C LEU A 125 -17.87 -13.89 -9.81
N LEU A 126 -17.86 -14.49 -11.00
CA LEU A 126 -18.71 -15.62 -11.32
C LEU A 126 -18.16 -16.92 -10.75
N PRO A 127 -19.02 -17.88 -10.35
CA PRO A 127 -18.56 -19.21 -9.98
C PRO A 127 -17.80 -19.85 -11.14
N LYS A 128 -16.74 -20.63 -10.83
CA LYS A 128 -15.83 -21.23 -11.82
C LYS A 128 -16.57 -21.93 -12.97
N GLY A 129 -17.64 -22.67 -12.68
CA GLY A 129 -18.42 -23.41 -13.68
C GLY A 129 -19.20 -22.54 -14.68
N PHE A 130 -19.45 -21.26 -14.37
CA PHE A 130 -20.12 -20.30 -15.24
C PHE A 130 -19.14 -19.40 -16.01
N ASN A 131 -17.84 -19.55 -15.77
CA ASN A 131 -16.82 -18.77 -16.45
C ASN A 131 -16.06 -19.63 -17.47
N GLN A 132 -16.51 -19.58 -18.72
CA GLN A 132 -15.91 -20.32 -19.85
C GLN A 132 -14.44 -19.94 -20.14
N ARG A 133 -13.98 -18.78 -19.65
CA ARG A 133 -12.61 -18.30 -19.83
C ARG A 133 -11.72 -18.56 -18.62
N TYR A 134 -12.23 -19.27 -17.61
CA TYR A 134 -11.48 -19.67 -16.43
C TYR A 134 -10.32 -20.59 -16.80
N HIS A 135 -9.11 -20.18 -16.43
CA HIS A 135 -7.90 -20.98 -16.60
C HIS A 135 -7.13 -21.01 -15.29
N GLU A 136 -7.07 -22.17 -14.63
CA GLU A 136 -6.44 -22.29 -13.32
C GLU A 136 -4.94 -21.97 -13.41
N GLN A 137 -4.57 -20.79 -12.92
CA GLN A 137 -3.19 -20.38 -12.71
C GLN A 137 -2.96 -20.25 -11.21
N THR A 138 -2.78 -21.38 -10.51
CA THR A 138 -2.25 -21.29 -9.14
C THR A 138 -0.74 -21.11 -9.22
N SER A 139 -0.25 -19.90 -8.92
CA SER A 139 1.19 -19.70 -8.83
C SER A 139 1.74 -20.50 -7.63
N LYS A 140 2.93 -21.07 -7.78
CA LYS A 140 3.63 -21.78 -6.68
C LYS A 140 3.74 -20.92 -5.42
N TYR A 141 3.97 -19.62 -5.60
CA TYR A 141 4.03 -18.62 -4.54
C TYR A 141 2.73 -18.48 -3.74
N GLN A 142 1.56 -18.52 -4.40
CA GLN A 142 0.27 -18.43 -3.69
C GLN A 142 0.03 -19.63 -2.76
N LYS A 143 0.42 -20.84 -3.20
CA LYS A 143 0.31 -22.05 -2.36
C LYS A 143 1.24 -21.96 -1.14
N GLU A 144 2.48 -21.55 -1.34
CA GLU A 144 3.46 -21.39 -0.25
C GLU A 144 3.03 -20.31 0.76
N SER A 145 2.50 -19.18 0.29
CA SER A 145 2.00 -18.11 1.16
C SER A 145 0.79 -18.55 1.99
N ALA A 146 -0.13 -19.31 1.41
CA ALA A 146 -1.25 -19.88 2.15
C ALA A 146 -0.79 -20.85 3.25
N GLN A 147 0.18 -21.72 2.95
CA GLN A 147 0.77 -22.64 3.93
C GLN A 147 1.46 -21.89 5.07
N LYS A 148 2.24 -20.85 4.75
CA LYS A 148 2.87 -20.00 5.77
C LYS A 148 1.85 -19.32 6.67
N TRP A 149 0.75 -18.82 6.09
CA TRP A 149 -0.30 -18.16 6.83
C TRP A 149 -1.01 -19.09 7.82
N GLU A 150 -1.32 -20.32 7.41
CA GLU A 150 -1.91 -21.32 8.30
C GLU A 150 -0.95 -21.71 9.44
N ALA A 151 0.35 -21.82 9.16
CA ALA A 151 1.36 -22.08 10.19
C ALA A 151 1.54 -20.92 11.19
N ILE A 152 1.22 -19.68 10.79
CA ILE A 152 1.22 -18.51 11.68
C ILE A 152 -0.04 -18.52 12.55
N LYS A 153 -1.21 -18.72 11.95
CA LYS A 153 -2.49 -18.80 12.66
C LYS A 153 -2.46 -19.85 13.76
N SER A 154 -1.87 -21.02 13.50
CA SER A 154 -1.78 -22.08 14.52
C SER A 154 -0.95 -21.71 15.75
N LYS A 155 -0.16 -20.64 15.69
CA LYS A 155 0.69 -20.16 16.79
C LYS A 155 0.08 -18.99 17.55
N LEU A 156 -1.00 -18.40 17.04
CA LEU A 156 -1.64 -17.23 17.62
C LEU A 156 -2.83 -17.64 18.49
N ASP A 157 -3.10 -16.85 19.52
CA ASP A 157 -4.28 -17.05 20.36
C ASP A 157 -5.57 -16.91 19.51
N PRO A 158 -6.53 -17.85 19.62
CA PRO A 158 -7.76 -17.81 18.83
C PRO A 158 -8.62 -16.57 19.07
N GLN A 159 -8.68 -16.05 20.31
CA GLN A 159 -9.47 -14.85 20.60
C GLN A 159 -8.82 -13.62 19.96
N PHE A 160 -7.48 -13.55 20.01
CA PHE A 160 -6.74 -12.50 19.32
C PHE A 160 -6.95 -12.54 17.80
N LEU A 161 -6.95 -13.74 17.18
CA LEU A 161 -7.26 -13.88 15.75
C LEU A 161 -8.66 -13.36 15.40
N GLU A 162 -9.67 -13.70 16.20
CA GLU A 162 -11.03 -13.22 15.98
C GLU A 162 -11.12 -11.68 16.08
N GLN A 163 -10.40 -11.09 17.02
CA GLN A 163 -10.30 -9.63 17.15
C GLN A 163 -9.60 -9.00 15.94
N LEU A 164 -8.50 -9.59 15.47
CA LEU A 164 -7.78 -9.12 14.29
C LEU A 164 -8.65 -9.17 13.03
N GLU A 165 -9.44 -10.22 12.84
CA GLU A 165 -10.34 -10.34 11.68
C GLU A 165 -11.39 -9.22 11.63
N LYS A 166 -11.84 -8.74 12.80
CA LYS A 166 -12.80 -7.63 12.95
C LYS A 166 -12.14 -6.25 12.98
N THR A 167 -10.82 -6.20 12.98
CA THR A 167 -10.03 -4.98 13.01
C THR A 167 -9.86 -4.42 11.58
N SER A 168 -9.83 -3.09 11.48
CA SER A 168 -9.57 -2.37 10.24
C SER A 168 -8.17 -1.76 10.21
N ILE A 169 -7.74 -1.20 11.35
CA ILE A 169 -6.46 -0.55 11.56
C ILE A 169 -5.97 -0.99 12.94
N TYR A 170 -4.67 -1.24 13.07
CA TYR A 170 -4.03 -1.50 14.34
C TYR A 170 -2.83 -0.58 14.53
N SER A 171 -2.53 -0.26 15.77
CA SER A 171 -1.34 0.49 16.18
C SER A 171 -0.90 0.03 17.58
N PHE A 172 0.07 0.73 18.17
CA PHE A 172 0.50 0.53 19.55
C PHE A 172 0.30 1.81 20.35
N PRO A 173 0.17 1.72 21.69
CA PRO A 173 -0.02 2.89 22.55
C PRO A 173 1.00 4.01 22.30
N ASN A 174 2.25 3.65 22.05
CA ASN A 174 3.34 4.60 21.80
C ASN A 174 3.70 4.72 20.30
N GLY A 175 2.75 4.36 19.41
CA GLY A 175 2.96 4.33 17.96
C GLY A 175 3.77 3.14 17.47
N LEU A 176 3.95 3.03 16.15
CA LEU A 176 4.60 1.88 15.51
C LEU A 176 6.09 1.72 15.89
N GLY A 177 6.73 2.75 16.44
CA GLY A 177 8.09 2.68 16.95
C GLY A 177 8.26 1.64 18.06
N GLU A 178 7.21 1.35 18.83
CA GLU A 178 7.22 0.30 19.86
C GLU A 178 7.58 -1.08 19.31
N LEU A 179 7.10 -1.42 18.12
CA LEU A 179 7.44 -2.67 17.44
C LEU A 179 8.93 -2.73 17.08
N ILE A 180 9.48 -1.60 16.62
CA ILE A 180 10.88 -1.52 16.22
C ILE A 180 11.79 -1.64 17.44
N SER A 181 11.50 -0.91 18.53
CA SER A 181 12.25 -1.00 19.78
C SER A 181 12.20 -2.42 20.35
N TYR A 182 11.04 -3.06 20.35
CA TYR A 182 10.93 -4.44 20.81
C TYR A 182 11.74 -5.43 19.96
N LEU A 183 11.68 -5.30 18.63
CA LEU A 183 12.48 -6.14 17.73
C LEU A 183 13.97 -5.95 17.94
N GLU A 184 14.40 -4.70 18.14
CA GLU A 184 15.79 -4.37 18.44
C GLU A 184 16.27 -5.02 19.75
N ASP A 185 15.54 -4.80 20.85
CA ASP A 185 15.85 -5.38 22.17
C ASP A 185 15.88 -6.91 22.11
N HIS A 186 14.91 -7.51 21.42
CA HIS A 186 14.84 -8.96 21.26
C HIS A 186 16.04 -9.50 20.48
N LEU A 187 16.42 -8.85 19.39
CA LEU A 187 17.59 -9.23 18.60
C LEU A 187 18.89 -9.07 19.39
N MET A 188 19.06 -7.98 20.15
CA MET A 188 20.23 -7.80 21.02
C MET A 188 20.32 -8.83 22.15
N SER A 189 19.20 -9.40 22.58
CA SER A 189 19.20 -10.48 23.59
C SER A 189 19.69 -11.82 23.04
N MET A 190 19.81 -11.98 21.71
CA MET A 190 20.26 -13.21 21.08
C MET A 190 21.80 -13.29 21.08
N PRO A 191 22.40 -14.44 21.44
CA PRO A 191 23.85 -14.58 21.57
C PRO A 191 24.62 -14.51 20.24
N ASN A 192 23.92 -14.64 19.12
CA ASN A 192 24.47 -14.72 17.76
C ASN A 192 24.10 -13.52 16.89
N VAL A 193 23.68 -12.41 17.50
CA VAL A 193 23.27 -11.19 16.80
C VAL A 193 24.05 -10.01 17.36
N GLU A 194 24.61 -9.22 16.46
CA GLU A 194 25.27 -7.95 16.77
C GLU A 194 24.59 -6.85 15.96
N ILE A 195 24.15 -5.78 16.64
CA ILE A 195 23.57 -4.59 16.00
C ILE A 195 24.57 -3.46 16.11
N ARG A 196 25.08 -2.98 14.97
CA ARG A 196 25.99 -1.84 14.89
C ARG A 196 25.25 -0.60 14.42
N LYS A 197 25.11 0.39 15.30
CA LYS A 197 24.58 1.72 14.96
C LYS A 197 25.73 2.62 14.53
N ASP A 198 25.40 3.66 13.75
CA ASP A 198 26.38 4.60 13.18
C ASP A 198 27.47 3.95 12.30
N ALA A 199 27.23 2.73 11.84
CA ALA A 199 28.14 1.93 11.02
C ALA A 199 27.64 1.88 9.55
N ALA A 200 27.51 3.05 8.91
CA ALA A 200 27.04 3.11 7.53
C ALA A 200 27.96 2.31 6.59
N CYS A 201 27.41 1.44 5.74
CA CYS A 201 28.21 0.68 4.78
C CYS A 201 28.77 1.60 3.68
N GLU A 202 30.08 1.60 3.49
CA GLU A 202 30.80 2.46 2.53
C GLU A 202 31.31 1.68 1.32
N SER A 203 31.56 0.38 1.45
CA SER A 203 31.89 -0.50 0.31
C SER A 203 31.54 -1.95 0.59
N ILE A 204 31.24 -2.68 -0.49
CA ILE A 204 31.00 -4.13 -0.49
C ILE A 204 31.87 -4.75 -1.58
N LEU A 205 32.77 -5.66 -1.21
CA LEU A 205 33.58 -6.44 -2.14
C LEU A 205 33.14 -7.90 -2.10
N MET A 206 32.62 -8.39 -3.23
CA MET A 206 32.20 -9.78 -3.38
C MET A 206 33.39 -10.60 -3.88
N GLN A 207 34.03 -11.36 -2.99
CA GLN A 207 35.12 -12.31 -3.31
C GLN A 207 34.70 -13.73 -2.85
N ASP A 208 35.66 -14.59 -2.46
CA ASP A 208 35.36 -15.88 -1.82
C ASP A 208 34.56 -15.70 -0.52
N LYS A 209 34.82 -14.60 0.20
CA LYS A 209 33.95 -14.03 1.22
C LYS A 209 33.57 -12.60 0.85
N CYS A 210 32.44 -12.15 1.36
CA CYS A 210 32.03 -10.76 1.23
C CYS A 210 32.80 -9.92 2.25
N VAL A 211 33.48 -8.87 1.78
CA VAL A 211 34.20 -7.91 2.63
C VAL A 211 33.44 -6.60 2.63
N ILE A 212 33.07 -6.13 3.81
CA ILE A 212 32.20 -4.96 4.01
C ILE A 212 32.96 -3.92 4.81
N SER A 213 33.14 -2.73 4.24
CA SER A 213 33.68 -1.60 5.01
C SER A 213 32.54 -0.75 5.54
N THR A 214 32.61 -0.41 6.81
CA THR A 214 31.62 0.41 7.52
C THR A 214 32.28 1.68 8.04
N ARG A 215 31.48 2.73 8.14
CA ARG A 215 31.90 4.00 8.72
C ARG A 215 32.35 3.78 10.17
N HIS A 216 33.41 4.47 10.57
CA HIS A 216 34.00 4.44 11.92
C HIS A 216 34.66 3.12 12.35
N ASP A 217 34.52 2.04 11.60
CA ASP A 217 35.22 0.79 11.88
C ASP A 217 36.64 0.80 11.29
N SER A 218 37.62 0.50 12.12
CA SER A 218 39.04 0.42 11.70
C SER A 218 39.36 -0.84 10.87
N LYS A 219 38.50 -1.84 10.92
CA LYS A 219 38.67 -3.11 10.20
C LYS A 219 37.38 -3.48 9.47
N PRO A 220 37.49 -3.98 8.22
CA PRO A 220 36.33 -4.45 7.49
C PRO A 220 35.75 -5.71 8.12
N LEU A 221 34.47 -5.92 7.88
CA LEU A 221 33.73 -7.11 8.26
C LEU A 221 33.83 -8.17 7.14
N GLU A 222 33.95 -9.43 7.53
CA GLU A 222 33.86 -10.57 6.63
C GLU A 222 32.54 -11.32 6.83
N ALA A 223 31.87 -11.69 5.74
CA ALA A 223 30.65 -12.48 5.78
C ALA A 223 30.59 -13.50 4.63
N ASP A 224 30.03 -14.67 4.90
CA ASP A 224 29.76 -15.67 3.84
C ASP A 224 28.58 -15.27 2.96
N ARG A 225 27.66 -14.45 3.50
CA ARG A 225 26.48 -13.93 2.79
C ARG A 225 26.14 -12.52 3.25
N VAL A 226 25.63 -11.73 2.30
CA VAL A 226 25.12 -10.38 2.55
C VAL A 226 23.64 -10.34 2.21
N VAL A 227 22.84 -9.82 3.14
CA VAL A 227 21.42 -9.49 2.91
C VAL A 227 21.31 -7.97 2.92
N ALA A 228 21.14 -7.38 1.74
CA ALA A 228 20.99 -5.94 1.61
C ALA A 228 19.52 -5.54 1.81
N THR A 229 19.26 -4.71 2.82
CA THR A 229 17.92 -4.19 3.17
C THR A 229 17.82 -2.67 2.99
N MET A 230 18.85 -2.04 2.42
CA MET A 230 18.88 -0.60 2.14
C MET A 230 18.17 -0.25 0.82
N PRO A 231 17.80 1.02 0.60
CA PRO A 231 17.23 1.46 -0.68
C PRO A 231 18.14 1.10 -1.88
N SER A 232 17.53 0.69 -3.00
CA SER A 232 18.27 0.19 -4.17
C SER A 232 19.24 1.21 -4.76
N HIS A 233 18.89 2.49 -4.76
CA HIS A 233 19.74 3.57 -5.27
C HIS A 233 21.00 3.79 -4.41
N HIS A 234 20.91 3.57 -3.08
CA HIS A 234 22.09 3.56 -2.21
C HIS A 234 22.94 2.33 -2.47
N LEU A 235 22.32 1.15 -2.57
CA LEU A 235 23.03 -0.09 -2.88
C LEU A 235 23.75 -0.05 -4.24
N ALA A 236 23.17 0.65 -5.22
CA ALA A 236 23.75 0.81 -6.55
C ALA A 236 25.09 1.57 -6.57
N ALA A 237 25.39 2.37 -5.54
CA ALA A 237 26.69 3.00 -5.38
C ALA A 237 27.73 2.01 -4.82
N LEU A 238 27.29 1.06 -3.99
CA LEU A 238 28.14 0.05 -3.38
C LEU A 238 28.40 -1.15 -4.30
N LEU A 239 27.47 -1.45 -5.22
CA LEU A 239 27.51 -2.57 -6.15
C LEU A 239 27.27 -2.08 -7.60
N PRO A 240 28.24 -1.37 -8.21
CA PRO A 240 28.06 -0.77 -9.53
C PRO A 240 27.85 -1.78 -10.67
N GLU A 241 28.29 -3.03 -10.47
CA GLU A 241 28.14 -4.15 -11.42
C GLU A 241 26.69 -4.62 -11.59
N LEU A 242 25.76 -4.14 -10.76
CA LEU A 242 24.34 -4.47 -10.81
C LEU A 242 23.53 -3.27 -11.34
N PRO A 243 23.51 -3.03 -12.67
CA PRO A 243 22.91 -1.83 -13.26
C PRO A 243 21.40 -1.70 -12.98
N HIS A 244 20.71 -2.83 -12.78
CA HIS A 244 19.28 -2.88 -12.48
C HIS A 244 18.91 -2.16 -11.17
N LEU A 245 19.84 -2.00 -10.23
CA LEU A 245 19.59 -1.30 -8.97
C LEU A 245 19.25 0.19 -9.17
N ARG A 246 19.67 0.77 -10.30
CA ARG A 246 19.41 2.16 -10.69
C ARG A 246 18.15 2.32 -11.53
N HIS A 247 17.48 1.22 -11.89
CA HIS A 247 16.37 1.27 -12.83
C HIS A 247 15.13 1.97 -12.27
N ASN A 248 14.81 1.69 -11.00
CA ASN A 248 13.63 2.26 -10.36
C ASN A 248 13.98 3.60 -9.71
N PRO A 249 13.30 4.70 -10.06
CA PRO A 249 13.51 5.99 -9.41
C PRO A 249 13.07 5.94 -7.94
N ALA A 250 13.68 6.79 -7.11
CA ALA A 250 13.21 7.03 -5.76
C ALA A 250 12.19 8.18 -5.77
N ALA A 251 11.09 8.01 -5.03
CA ALA A 251 10.16 9.09 -4.74
C ALA A 251 10.47 9.65 -3.34
N HIS A 252 10.56 10.96 -3.23
CA HIS A 252 10.65 11.64 -1.94
C HIS A 252 9.25 12.04 -1.49
N LEU A 253 8.87 11.62 -0.29
CA LEU A 253 7.61 12.00 0.34
C LEU A 253 7.91 12.95 1.51
N GLY A 254 7.26 14.12 1.51
CA GLY A 254 7.17 14.98 2.67
C GLY A 254 5.92 14.65 3.47
N VAL A 255 6.06 14.52 4.79
CA VAL A 255 4.93 14.43 5.72
C VAL A 255 4.98 15.67 6.59
N VAL A 256 3.83 16.34 6.73
CA VAL A 256 3.67 17.53 7.58
C VAL A 256 2.60 17.20 8.62
N ASP A 257 3.03 17.10 9.88
CA ASP A 257 2.11 16.86 10.99
C ASP A 257 1.61 18.19 11.55
N VAL A 258 0.31 18.42 11.41
CA VAL A 258 -0.35 19.64 11.92
C VAL A 258 -1.14 19.28 13.18
N ILE A 259 -0.64 19.71 14.34
CA ILE A 259 -1.31 19.52 15.62
C ILE A 259 -2.15 20.75 15.93
N LEU A 260 -3.47 20.61 15.83
CA LEU A 260 -4.42 21.64 16.21
C LEU A 260 -4.79 21.45 17.69
N ALA A 261 -4.05 22.10 18.59
CA ALA A 261 -4.43 22.17 20.00
C ALA A 261 -5.49 23.27 20.17
N PRO A 262 -6.72 22.93 20.60
CA PRO A 262 -7.68 23.98 20.89
C PRO A 262 -7.23 24.81 22.09
N PRO A 263 -7.59 26.12 22.16
CA PRO A 263 -7.59 26.85 23.41
C PRO A 263 -8.42 26.08 24.45
N SER A 264 -8.04 26.17 25.73
CA SER A 264 -8.46 25.29 26.83
C SER A 264 -9.97 25.09 27.06
N ASP A 265 -10.84 25.78 26.33
CA ASP A 265 -12.31 25.69 26.45
C ASP A 265 -13.06 25.48 25.12
N GLU A 266 -12.38 25.32 23.97
CA GLU A 266 -13.05 25.11 22.67
C GLU A 266 -12.88 23.69 22.14
N HIS A 267 -13.98 23.01 21.81
CA HIS A 267 -13.89 21.75 21.06
C HIS A 267 -13.82 22.04 19.56
N TYR A 268 -12.62 21.90 18.97
CA TYR A 268 -12.48 21.93 17.52
C TYR A 268 -12.99 20.62 16.91
N SER A 269 -14.13 20.68 16.23
CA SER A 269 -14.67 19.53 15.50
C SER A 269 -14.37 19.68 14.01
N LEU A 270 -13.70 18.68 13.44
CA LEU A 270 -13.47 18.63 12.00
C LEU A 270 -14.80 18.53 11.23
N PRO A 271 -14.88 19.10 10.01
CA PRO A 271 -16.09 19.08 9.18
C PRO A 271 -16.44 17.67 8.66
N ILE A 272 -15.47 16.76 8.68
CA ILE A 272 -15.64 15.36 8.31
C ILE A 272 -15.19 14.45 9.44
N LYS A 273 -15.83 13.28 9.53
CA LYS A 273 -15.39 12.18 10.40
C LYS A 273 -15.00 10.98 9.57
N GLY A 274 -13.77 10.50 9.71
CA GLY A 274 -13.25 9.42 8.87
C GLY A 274 -11.74 9.26 8.95
N PHE A 275 -11.20 8.36 8.13
CA PHE A 275 -9.75 8.15 8.09
C PHE A 275 -9.00 9.35 7.54
N GLY A 276 -9.62 10.04 6.57
CA GLY A 276 -9.01 11.11 5.83
C GLY A 276 -9.52 11.19 4.41
N TYR A 277 -8.81 11.95 3.60
CA TYR A 277 -9.11 12.13 2.18
C TYR A 277 -7.85 12.03 1.32
N LEU A 278 -8.06 11.64 0.07
CA LEU A 278 -7.02 11.62 -0.96
C LEU A 278 -7.34 12.65 -2.04
N VAL A 279 -6.31 13.20 -2.66
CA VAL A 279 -6.45 14.16 -3.75
C VAL A 279 -6.04 13.46 -5.06
N PRO A 280 -6.97 13.33 -6.02
CA PRO A 280 -6.67 12.79 -7.33
C PRO A 280 -5.82 13.79 -8.11
N ARG A 281 -5.07 13.26 -9.07
CA ARG A 281 -4.29 14.08 -10.00
C ARG A 281 -5.14 15.05 -10.80
N SER A 282 -6.37 14.66 -11.12
CA SER A 282 -7.31 15.47 -11.90
C SER A 282 -7.95 16.62 -11.11
N ALA A 283 -7.57 16.84 -9.84
CA ALA A 283 -8.11 17.92 -9.03
C ALA A 283 -7.63 19.28 -9.57
N ALA A 284 -8.57 20.16 -9.91
CA ALA A 284 -8.28 21.46 -10.54
C ALA A 284 -7.60 22.49 -9.61
N GLU A 285 -7.56 22.23 -8.29
CA GLU A 285 -7.14 23.18 -7.25
C GLU A 285 -6.09 22.58 -6.30
N ASN A 286 -5.17 21.75 -6.81
CA ASN A 286 -4.10 21.14 -6.00
C ASN A 286 -2.72 21.72 -6.37
N HIS A 287 -2.54 23.03 -6.18
CA HIS A 287 -1.29 23.73 -6.53
C HIS A 287 -0.07 23.24 -5.75
N ASP A 288 -0.28 22.77 -4.52
CA ASP A 288 0.77 22.32 -3.62
C ASP A 288 1.03 20.80 -3.70
N GLU A 289 0.45 20.11 -4.70
CA GLU A 289 0.62 18.68 -4.96
C GLU A 289 0.33 17.79 -3.73
N ILE A 290 -0.63 18.21 -2.89
CA ILE A 290 -1.06 17.46 -1.71
C ILE A 290 -1.59 16.10 -2.17
N LEU A 291 -1.04 15.01 -1.63
CA LEU A 291 -1.50 13.65 -1.95
C LEU A 291 -2.79 13.29 -1.19
N GLY A 292 -2.93 13.81 0.03
CA GLY A 292 -4.05 13.59 0.91
C GLY A 292 -3.76 14.04 2.33
N THR A 293 -4.73 13.82 3.22
CA THR A 293 -4.59 14.09 4.65
C THR A 293 -5.21 12.95 5.43
N VAL A 294 -4.47 12.46 6.43
CA VAL A 294 -4.96 11.51 7.44
C VAL A 294 -5.47 12.31 8.64
N LEU A 295 -6.61 11.90 9.19
CA LEU A 295 -7.18 12.50 10.39
C LEU A 295 -6.87 11.60 11.58
N ASP A 296 -5.68 11.75 12.17
CA ASP A 296 -5.17 10.81 13.18
C ASP A 296 -6.06 10.69 14.42
N SER A 297 -6.68 11.80 14.83
CA SER A 297 -7.63 11.83 15.95
C SER A 297 -8.84 10.91 15.74
N ASP A 298 -9.24 10.73 14.48
CA ASP A 298 -10.35 9.84 14.08
C ASP A 298 -9.85 8.44 13.72
N ALA A 299 -8.66 8.34 13.11
CA ALA A 299 -8.05 7.09 12.70
C ALA A 299 -7.73 6.19 13.91
N THR A 300 -7.13 6.78 14.96
CA THR A 300 -6.77 6.10 16.22
C THR A 300 -7.33 6.89 17.39
N GLN A 301 -8.65 6.82 17.58
CA GLN A 301 -9.30 7.36 18.77
C GLN A 301 -8.60 6.80 20.03
N ASN A 302 -8.17 7.69 20.93
CA ASN A 302 -7.49 7.44 22.21
C ASN A 302 -5.95 7.41 22.25
N MET A 303 -5.20 7.69 21.17
CA MET A 303 -3.73 7.81 21.31
C MET A 303 -3.28 8.97 22.22
N PHE A 304 -4.00 10.10 22.22
CA PHE A 304 -3.64 11.27 23.03
C PHE A 304 -4.18 11.24 24.47
N MET A 305 -5.14 10.38 24.79
CA MET A 305 -5.73 10.28 26.15
C MET A 305 -4.85 9.45 27.12
N LEU A 306 -3.80 8.80 26.62
CA LEU A 306 -2.89 7.98 27.41
C LEU A 306 -1.53 8.65 27.66
N ALA A 307 -1.33 9.86 27.14
CA ALA A 307 -0.09 10.64 27.29
C ALA A 307 -0.18 11.72 28.38
N SER A 308 -1.24 11.72 29.19
CA SER A 308 -1.47 12.65 30.31
C SER A 308 -1.41 11.96 31.66
#